data_AF-Q95KT1-F1
#
_entry.id   AF-Q95KT1-F1
#
_cell.length_a   1.000
_cell.length_b   1.000
_cell.length_c   1.000
_cell.angle_alpha   90.00
_cell.angle_beta   90.00
_cell.angle_gamma   90.00
#
_symmetry.space_group_name_H-M   'P 1'
#
loop_
_entity.id
_entity.type
_entity.pdbx_description
1 polymer ?
#
loop_
_entity_poly.entity_id
_entity_poly.type
_entity_poly.pdbx_seq_one_letter_code
_entity_poly.pdbx_strand_id
1 'polypeptide(L)'
;CSKEVMEKLTQGDYFTKDIEAQKNYFGMWQKAHLTWLNQGKVLPQNMTTTHAVAILFYTLNSNVRSNFTRAVAYVARAPQQYERSFQFKYLHYYLTTAVQLLRKDSVMKNGTPLCYEVHYRTKDVHFSAYTGATIRFGQFLSTSLLKEEAQEFGNQTLFTIFTCLGAPVQYFSLKKEVLIP
;
A
#
# COMPACT_ATOMS: atom_id res chain seq x y z
N CYS A 1 16.91 -3.31 -9.35
CA CYS A 1 16.18 -3.63 -10.59
C CYS A 1 14.96 -2.72 -10.88
N SER A 2 14.81 -1.52 -10.32
CA SER A 2 13.59 -0.70 -10.57
C SER A 2 13.37 -0.39 -12.08
N LYS A 3 14.44 -0.09 -12.82
CA LYS A 3 14.39 0.10 -14.29
C LYS A 3 13.92 -1.17 -15.01
N GLU A 4 14.55 -2.31 -14.74
CA GLU A 4 14.19 -3.61 -15.32
C GLU A 4 12.74 -4.02 -15.00
N VAL A 5 12.26 -3.76 -13.77
CA VAL A 5 10.88 -4.07 -13.39
C VAL A 5 9.90 -3.18 -14.14
N MET A 6 10.20 -1.89 -14.31
CA MET A 6 9.39 -0.99 -15.13
C MET A 6 9.30 -1.45 -16.58
N GLU A 7 10.44 -1.82 -17.19
CA GLU A 7 10.49 -2.34 -18.55
C GLU A 7 9.63 -3.61 -18.69
N LYS A 8 9.75 -4.55 -17.75
CA LYS A 8 8.91 -5.76 -17.73
C LYS A 8 7.44 -5.45 -17.52
N LEU A 9 7.10 -4.45 -16.69
CA LEU A 9 5.71 -4.06 -16.45
C LEU A 9 5.07 -3.51 -17.72
N THR A 10 5.81 -2.68 -18.47
CA THR A 10 5.35 -2.13 -19.75
C THR A 10 5.27 -3.20 -20.84
N GLN A 11 6.32 -3.98 -21.06
CA GLN A 11 6.34 -5.04 -22.08
C GLN A 11 5.30 -6.13 -21.82
N GLY A 12 5.09 -6.47 -20.55
CA GLY A 12 4.14 -7.49 -20.13
C GLY A 12 2.69 -7.03 -20.11
N ASP A 13 2.42 -5.75 -20.41
CA ASP A 13 1.09 -5.15 -20.43
C ASP A 13 0.30 -5.40 -19.12
N TYR A 14 0.99 -5.25 -17.99
CA TYR A 14 0.43 -5.62 -16.70
C TYR A 14 -0.65 -4.65 -16.22
N PHE A 15 -0.67 -3.41 -16.72
CA PHE A 15 -1.78 -2.50 -16.44
C PHE A 15 -3.09 -3.05 -17.01
N THR A 16 -3.10 -3.43 -18.28
CA THR A 16 -4.29 -3.99 -18.93
C THR A 16 -4.70 -5.31 -18.28
N LYS A 17 -3.74 -6.20 -17.99
CA LYS A 17 -4.02 -7.50 -17.35
C LYS A 17 -4.54 -7.39 -15.92
N ASP A 18 -3.91 -6.54 -15.10
CA ASP A 18 -4.23 -6.45 -13.67
C ASP A 18 -5.41 -5.50 -13.41
N ILE A 19 -5.63 -4.48 -14.26
CA ILE A 19 -6.58 -3.40 -14.02
C ILE A 19 -7.66 -3.32 -15.12
N GLU A 20 -7.30 -3.11 -16.38
CA GLU A 20 -8.30 -2.79 -17.44
C GLU A 20 -9.23 -3.96 -17.77
N ALA A 21 -8.68 -5.18 -17.84
CA ALA A 21 -9.44 -6.40 -18.11
C ALA A 21 -10.48 -6.69 -16.99
N GLN A 22 -10.26 -6.14 -15.80
CA GLN A 22 -11.16 -6.27 -14.66
C GLN A 22 -12.07 -5.04 -14.61
N LYS A 23 -13.26 -5.11 -15.24
CA LYS A 23 -14.20 -3.99 -15.37
C LYS A 23 -14.39 -3.17 -14.08
N ASN A 24 -14.49 -3.84 -12.93
CA ASN A 24 -14.63 -3.18 -11.63
C ASN A 24 -13.38 -2.38 -11.21
N TYR A 25 -12.19 -2.91 -11.45
CA TYR A 25 -10.93 -2.24 -11.09
C TYR A 25 -10.60 -1.09 -12.02
N PHE A 26 -10.90 -1.21 -13.31
CA PHE A 26 -10.69 -0.11 -14.24
C PHE A 26 -11.46 1.15 -13.85
N GLY A 27 -12.76 1.02 -13.55
CA GLY A 27 -13.58 2.16 -13.09
C GLY A 27 -13.08 2.75 -11.77
N MET A 28 -12.64 1.90 -10.83
CA MET A 28 -12.04 2.34 -9.56
C MET A 28 -10.70 3.06 -9.77
N TRP A 29 -9.88 2.62 -10.72
CA TRP A 29 -8.62 3.25 -11.10
C TRP A 29 -8.86 4.60 -11.76
N GLN A 30 -9.81 4.70 -12.70
CA GLN A 30 -10.20 5.98 -13.31
C GLN A 30 -10.70 6.97 -12.26
N LYS A 31 -11.53 6.52 -11.31
CA LYS A 31 -11.98 7.36 -10.20
C LYS A 31 -10.80 7.83 -9.34
N ALA A 32 -9.84 6.96 -9.02
CA ALA A 32 -8.63 7.34 -8.29
C ALA A 32 -7.78 8.35 -9.09
N HIS A 33 -7.68 8.19 -10.41
CA HIS A 33 -6.98 9.10 -11.30
C HIS A 33 -7.64 10.49 -11.33
N LEU A 34 -8.95 10.58 -11.54
CA LEU A 34 -9.69 11.83 -11.47
C LEU A 34 -9.61 12.48 -10.09
N THR A 35 -9.67 11.68 -9.03
CA THR A 35 -9.50 12.16 -7.65
C THR A 35 -8.13 12.81 -7.44
N TRP A 36 -7.06 12.24 -8.01
CA TRP A 36 -5.73 12.83 -7.96
C TRP A 36 -5.68 14.17 -8.73
N LEU A 37 -6.15 14.18 -9.97
CA LEU A 37 -6.12 15.39 -10.82
C LEU A 37 -6.87 16.56 -10.18
N ASN A 38 -8.04 16.29 -9.60
CA ASN A 38 -8.86 17.31 -8.95
C ASN A 38 -8.23 17.91 -7.68
N GLN A 39 -7.20 17.27 -7.10
CA GLN A 39 -6.52 17.82 -5.92
C GLN A 39 -5.60 19.00 -6.27
N GLY A 40 -5.17 19.14 -7.54
CA GLY A 40 -4.27 20.23 -7.96
C GLY A 40 -2.93 20.26 -7.21
N LYS A 41 -2.53 19.13 -6.61
CA LYS A 41 -1.35 19.00 -5.76
C LYS A 41 -0.12 18.68 -6.59
N VAL A 42 1.04 19.15 -6.11
CA VAL A 42 2.34 18.86 -6.73
C VAL A 42 2.85 17.50 -6.20
N LEU A 43 3.30 16.64 -7.10
CA LEU A 43 3.89 15.36 -6.71
C LEU A 43 5.19 15.58 -5.92
N PRO A 44 5.44 14.77 -4.87
CA PRO A 44 6.77 14.69 -4.27
C PRO A 44 7.83 14.34 -5.30
N GLN A 45 9.08 14.70 -5.02
CA GLN A 45 10.17 14.54 -5.97
C GLN A 45 10.32 13.07 -6.41
N ASN A 46 10.52 12.86 -7.71
CA ASN A 46 10.68 11.53 -8.34
C ASN A 46 9.45 10.61 -8.30
N MET A 47 8.30 11.08 -7.78
CA MET A 47 7.03 10.37 -7.94
C MET A 47 6.38 10.71 -9.27
N THR A 48 5.61 9.76 -9.80
CA THR A 48 4.79 9.93 -11.00
C THR A 48 3.32 9.94 -10.64
N THR A 49 2.46 10.40 -11.56
CA THR A 49 1.00 10.31 -11.39
C THR A 49 0.57 8.88 -11.07
N THR A 50 1.18 7.87 -11.68
CA THR A 50 0.87 6.45 -11.42
C THR A 50 1.10 6.06 -9.96
N HIS A 51 2.14 6.58 -9.31
CA HIS A 51 2.37 6.34 -7.89
C HIS A 51 1.24 6.91 -7.04
N ALA A 52 0.85 8.16 -7.30
CA ALA A 52 -0.26 8.80 -6.57
C ALA A 52 -1.59 8.06 -6.78
N VAL A 53 -1.88 7.66 -8.03
CA VAL A 53 -3.08 6.89 -8.34
C VAL A 53 -3.05 5.51 -7.71
N ALA A 54 -1.91 4.82 -7.66
CA ALA A 54 -1.79 3.53 -6.97
C ALA A 54 -2.10 3.63 -5.47
N ILE A 55 -1.61 4.69 -4.81
CA ILE A 55 -1.92 4.97 -3.40
C ILE A 55 -3.43 5.20 -3.22
N LEU A 56 -4.03 6.07 -4.04
CA LEU A 56 -5.47 6.35 -3.97
C LEU A 56 -6.31 5.11 -4.28
N PHE A 57 -5.93 4.35 -5.30
CA PHE A 57 -6.59 3.12 -5.70
C PHE A 57 -6.61 2.11 -4.56
N TYR A 58 -5.49 1.96 -3.84
CA TYR A 58 -5.38 1.09 -2.67
C TYR A 58 -6.16 1.62 -1.45
N THR A 59 -6.05 2.91 -1.12
CA THR A 59 -6.58 3.50 0.13
C THR A 59 -8.07 3.85 0.09
N LEU A 60 -8.61 4.14 -1.10
CA LEU A 60 -10.02 4.50 -1.28
C LEU A 60 -10.93 3.29 -1.50
N ASN A 61 -10.39 2.15 -1.93
CA ASN A 61 -11.18 0.98 -2.32
C ASN A 61 -10.92 -0.21 -1.38
N SER A 62 -11.81 -0.42 -0.42
CA SER A 62 -11.71 -1.51 0.57
C SER A 62 -11.62 -2.91 -0.06
N ASN A 63 -12.36 -3.14 -1.16
CA ASN A 63 -12.33 -4.41 -1.89
C ASN A 63 -10.99 -4.66 -2.59
N VAL A 64 -10.43 -3.63 -3.24
CA VAL A 64 -9.09 -3.71 -3.86
C VAL A 64 -8.06 -4.03 -2.79
N ARG A 65 -8.06 -3.27 -1.68
CA ARG A 65 -7.16 -3.51 -0.55
C ARG A 65 -7.28 -4.94 -0.02
N SER A 66 -8.50 -5.40 0.27
CA SER A 66 -8.74 -6.77 0.78
C SER A 66 -8.24 -7.86 -0.19
N ASN A 67 -8.57 -7.74 -1.47
CA ASN A 67 -8.16 -8.71 -2.49
C ASN A 67 -6.65 -8.69 -2.73
N PHE A 68 -6.04 -7.51 -2.76
CA PHE A 68 -4.59 -7.33 -2.88
C PHE A 68 -3.85 -7.96 -1.69
N THR A 69 -4.25 -7.61 -0.47
CA THR A 69 -3.69 -8.14 0.78
C THR A 69 -3.77 -9.67 0.80
N ARG A 70 -4.92 -10.25 0.42
CA ARG A 70 -5.08 -11.70 0.28
C ARG A 70 -4.15 -12.29 -0.79
N ALA A 71 -4.06 -11.68 -1.97
CA ALA A 71 -3.20 -12.16 -3.05
C ALA A 71 -1.71 -12.14 -2.64
N VAL A 72 -1.27 -11.11 -1.95
CA VAL A 72 0.11 -11.04 -1.41
C VAL A 72 0.32 -12.14 -0.36
N ALA A 73 -0.64 -12.30 0.56
CA ALA A 73 -0.54 -13.27 1.64
C ALA A 73 -0.52 -14.73 1.16
N TYR A 74 -1.19 -15.09 0.07
CA TYR A 74 -1.36 -16.48 -0.34
C TYR A 74 -0.70 -16.86 -1.67
N VAL A 75 -0.60 -15.93 -2.63
CA VAL A 75 -0.10 -16.21 -3.99
C VAL A 75 1.34 -15.74 -4.17
N ALA A 76 1.72 -14.61 -3.55
CA ALA A 76 3.06 -14.04 -3.69
C ALA A 76 4.13 -14.72 -2.82
N ARG A 77 3.84 -15.86 -2.18
CA ARG A 77 4.80 -16.56 -1.30
C ARG A 77 5.96 -17.20 -2.04
N ALA A 78 5.70 -17.68 -3.27
CA ALA A 78 6.69 -18.36 -4.10
C ALA A 78 6.94 -17.57 -5.40
N PRO A 79 8.20 -17.39 -5.83
CA PRO A 79 8.52 -16.62 -7.04
C PRO A 79 7.77 -17.10 -8.29
N GLN A 80 7.62 -18.41 -8.46
CA GLN A 80 6.93 -18.99 -9.62
C GLN A 80 5.41 -18.71 -9.59
N GLN A 81 4.79 -18.72 -8.40
CA GLN A 81 3.37 -18.37 -8.24
C GLN A 81 3.16 -16.87 -8.38
N TYR A 82 4.09 -16.06 -7.89
CA TYR A 82 4.10 -14.63 -8.14
C TYR A 82 4.13 -14.34 -9.64
N GLU A 83 5.04 -14.97 -10.37
CA GLU A 83 5.16 -14.77 -11.81
C GLU A 83 3.90 -15.19 -12.57
N ARG A 84 3.37 -16.39 -12.29
CA ARG A 84 2.27 -16.98 -13.09
C ARG A 84 0.87 -16.54 -12.67
N SER A 85 0.62 -16.31 -11.37
CA SER A 85 -0.74 -16.26 -10.82
C SER A 85 -1.06 -14.98 -10.05
N PHE A 86 -0.06 -14.17 -9.67
CA PHE A 86 -0.31 -12.91 -8.96
C PHE A 86 -0.79 -11.81 -9.93
N GLN A 87 -2.07 -11.43 -9.85
CA GLN A 87 -2.75 -10.46 -10.74
C GLN A 87 -2.72 -9.02 -10.21
N PHE A 88 -1.69 -8.68 -9.44
CA PHE A 88 -1.50 -7.34 -8.87
C PHE A 88 -0.05 -6.87 -8.99
N LYS A 89 0.69 -7.33 -10.00
CA LYS A 89 2.10 -6.98 -10.18
C LYS A 89 2.26 -5.47 -10.40
N TYR A 90 1.36 -4.88 -11.19
CA TYR A 90 1.35 -3.45 -11.45
C TYR A 90 1.13 -2.66 -10.14
N LEU A 91 0.06 -2.96 -9.41
CA LEU A 91 -0.25 -2.29 -8.14
C LEU A 91 0.86 -2.52 -7.10
N HIS A 92 1.34 -3.76 -6.95
CA HIS A 92 2.37 -4.11 -5.98
C HIS A 92 3.65 -3.31 -6.20
N TYR A 93 4.10 -3.21 -7.45
CA TYR A 93 5.30 -2.43 -7.78
C TYR A 93 5.10 -0.95 -7.43
N TYR A 94 4.06 -0.31 -7.97
CA TYR A 94 3.85 1.12 -7.78
C TYR A 94 3.56 1.50 -6.33
N LEU A 95 2.89 0.65 -5.56
CA LEU A 95 2.66 0.88 -4.14
C LEU A 95 3.97 0.76 -3.34
N THR A 96 4.81 -0.23 -3.68
CA THR A 96 6.13 -0.42 -3.06
C THR A 96 7.04 0.76 -3.34
N THR A 97 7.19 1.16 -4.60
CA THR A 97 8.05 2.27 -4.96
C THR A 97 7.51 3.60 -4.46
N ALA A 98 6.19 3.78 -4.38
CA ALA A 98 5.59 4.97 -3.78
C ALA A 98 6.00 5.14 -2.31
N VAL A 99 5.87 4.09 -1.49
CA VAL A 99 6.28 4.12 -0.07
C VAL A 99 7.78 4.38 0.05
N GLN A 100 8.61 3.74 -0.79
CA GLN A 100 10.06 3.98 -0.80
C GLN A 100 10.42 5.43 -1.16
N LEU A 101 9.74 6.01 -2.16
CA LEU A 101 9.98 7.40 -2.58
C LEU A 101 9.54 8.40 -1.52
N LEU A 102 8.38 8.20 -0.89
CA LEU A 102 7.91 9.06 0.21
C LEU A 102 8.85 9.04 1.41
N ARG A 103 9.42 7.88 1.74
CA ARG A 103 10.44 7.78 2.80
C ARG A 103 11.73 8.49 2.43
N LYS A 104 12.18 8.36 1.17
CA LYS A 104 13.37 9.08 0.70
C LYS A 104 13.14 10.60 0.76
N ASP A 105 11.99 11.06 0.28
CA ASP A 105 11.60 12.47 0.33
C ASP A 105 11.55 12.99 1.78
N SER A 106 11.04 12.20 2.73
CA SER A 106 11.04 12.60 4.15
C SER A 106 12.45 12.70 4.74
N VAL A 107 13.35 11.76 4.41
CA VAL A 107 14.76 11.82 4.84
C VAL A 107 15.46 13.03 4.25
N MET A 108 15.26 13.30 2.96
CA MET A 108 15.86 14.46 2.29
C MET A 108 15.41 15.79 2.89
N LYS A 109 14.17 15.87 3.37
CA LYS A 109 13.61 17.08 4.00
C LYS A 109 14.00 17.25 5.46
N ASN A 110 14.13 16.16 6.22
CA ASN A 110 14.32 16.22 7.68
C ASN A 110 15.74 15.83 8.13
N GLY A 111 16.60 15.36 7.23
CA GLY A 111 17.96 14.90 7.53
C GLY A 111 18.04 13.50 8.15
N THR A 112 16.95 13.00 8.75
CA THR A 112 16.89 11.66 9.38
C THR A 112 15.62 10.89 9.00
N PRO A 113 15.63 9.54 9.03
CA PRO A 113 14.42 8.74 8.88
C PRO A 113 13.40 9.05 9.96
N LEU A 114 12.17 9.37 9.56
CA LEU A 114 11.05 9.50 10.49
C LEU A 114 10.51 8.10 10.85
N CYS A 115 10.18 7.91 12.12
CA CYS A 115 9.50 6.73 12.62
C CYS A 115 8.15 7.14 13.23
N TYR A 116 7.20 6.23 13.23
CA TYR A 116 5.83 6.47 13.64
C TYR A 116 5.37 5.38 14.59
N GLU A 117 4.69 5.77 15.67
CA GLU A 117 3.79 4.86 16.38
C GLU A 117 2.46 4.86 15.62
N VAL A 118 1.99 3.68 15.25
CA VAL A 118 0.77 3.50 14.47
C VAL A 118 -0.04 2.33 14.98
N HIS A 119 -1.32 2.34 14.64
CA HIS A 119 -2.28 1.36 15.09
C HIS A 119 -2.87 0.60 13.91
N TYR A 120 -2.81 -0.73 14.00
CA TYR A 120 -3.34 -1.64 12.99
C TYR A 120 -4.37 -2.58 13.62
N ARG A 121 -5.56 -2.61 13.05
CA ARG A 121 -6.64 -3.51 13.47
C ARG A 121 -6.76 -4.68 12.50
N THR A 122 -6.83 -5.90 13.04
CA THR A 122 -7.26 -7.07 12.26
C THR A 122 -8.77 -7.23 12.36
N LYS A 123 -9.44 -7.33 11.20
CA LYS A 123 -10.87 -7.68 11.18
C LYS A 123 -11.01 -9.18 11.39
N ASP A 124 -11.84 -9.56 12.36
CA ASP A 124 -12.35 -10.92 12.57
C ASP A 124 -11.27 -12.02 12.76
N VAL A 125 -10.08 -11.61 13.19
CA VAL A 125 -8.96 -12.51 13.51
C VAL A 125 -8.42 -12.17 14.88
N HIS A 126 -8.42 -13.17 15.76
CA HIS A 126 -7.70 -13.11 17.03
C HIS A 126 -6.27 -13.56 16.80
N PHE A 127 -5.31 -12.68 17.06
CA PHE A 127 -3.90 -12.98 16.92
C PHE A 127 -3.24 -13.06 18.30
N SER A 128 -2.51 -14.14 18.54
CA SER A 128 -1.72 -14.35 19.75
C SER A 128 -0.28 -14.73 19.39
N ALA A 129 0.66 -14.20 20.15
CA ALA A 129 2.09 -14.52 20.06
C ALA A 129 2.72 -14.37 21.45
N TYR A 130 3.81 -15.09 21.69
CA TYR A 130 4.58 -14.94 22.92
C TYR A 130 5.45 -13.66 22.87
N THR A 131 5.77 -13.11 24.03
CA THR A 131 6.67 -11.95 24.12
C THR A 131 8.04 -12.29 23.53
N GLY A 132 8.50 -11.49 22.56
CA GLY A 132 9.75 -11.74 21.83
C GLY A 132 9.59 -12.52 20.52
N ALA A 133 8.38 -12.96 20.18
CA ALA A 133 8.12 -13.58 18.89
C ALA A 133 8.40 -12.61 17.73
N THR A 134 9.04 -13.11 16.67
CA THR A 134 9.23 -12.36 15.43
C THR A 134 8.03 -12.56 14.51
N ILE A 135 7.38 -11.46 14.12
CA ILE A 135 6.18 -11.48 13.27
C ILE A 135 6.49 -10.70 11.99
N ARG A 136 6.14 -11.27 10.83
CA ARG A 136 6.17 -10.60 9.54
C ARG A 136 4.83 -10.76 8.85
N PHE A 137 4.12 -9.66 8.63
CA PHE A 137 2.82 -9.67 7.96
C PHE A 137 2.94 -10.04 6.47
N GLY A 138 4.05 -9.65 5.84
CA GLY A 138 4.36 -9.99 4.44
C GLY A 138 3.48 -9.30 3.39
N GLN A 139 2.53 -8.48 3.83
CA GLN A 139 1.58 -7.70 3.05
C GLN A 139 1.60 -6.25 3.54
N PHE A 140 1.19 -5.32 2.68
CA PHE A 140 1.07 -3.92 3.08
C PHE A 140 0.07 -3.77 4.23
N LEU A 141 0.47 -3.03 5.27
CA LEU A 141 -0.44 -2.63 6.34
C LEU A 141 -0.91 -1.21 6.13
N SER A 142 -2.22 -1.05 6.21
CA SER A 142 -2.91 0.24 6.26
C SER A 142 -3.17 0.55 7.73
N THR A 143 -2.42 1.50 8.29
CA THR A 143 -2.37 1.78 9.74
C THR A 143 -2.76 3.23 10.02
N SER A 144 -3.30 3.53 11.20
CA SER A 144 -3.65 4.89 11.60
C SER A 144 -2.63 5.47 12.58
N LEU A 145 -2.38 6.77 12.50
CA LEU A 145 -1.67 7.53 13.54
C LEU A 145 -2.52 7.76 14.80
N LEU A 146 -3.84 7.57 14.71
CA LEU A 146 -4.77 7.79 15.81
C LEU A 146 -5.33 6.44 16.27
N LYS A 147 -5.17 6.14 17.56
CA LYS A 147 -5.63 4.89 18.15
C LYS A 147 -7.14 4.74 18.03
N GLU A 148 -7.87 5.84 18.19
CA GLU A 148 -9.33 5.89 18.16
C GLU A 148 -9.87 5.55 16.78
N GLU A 149 -9.20 6.00 15.71
CA GLU A 149 -9.57 5.63 14.34
C GLU A 149 -9.32 4.15 14.03
N ALA A 150 -8.40 3.51 14.76
CA ALA A 150 -8.18 2.08 14.68
C ALA A 150 -9.10 1.27 15.62
N GLN A 151 -9.77 1.92 16.58
CA GLN A 151 -10.56 1.30 17.62
C GLN A 151 -12.07 1.51 17.37
N GLU A 152 -12.68 0.59 16.62
CA GLU A 152 -14.14 0.44 16.59
C GLU A 152 -14.57 -0.66 17.58
N PHE A 153 -15.73 -0.49 18.21
CA PHE A 153 -16.27 -1.39 19.24
C PHE A 153 -16.22 -2.89 18.84
N GLY A 154 -15.65 -3.77 19.68
CA GLY A 154 -15.64 -5.23 19.50
C GLY A 154 -14.43 -5.98 20.11
N ASN A 155 -14.42 -7.31 20.01
CA ASN A 155 -13.35 -8.22 20.49
C ASN A 155 -12.28 -8.49 19.40
N GLN A 156 -11.59 -7.46 18.92
CA GLN A 156 -10.58 -7.59 17.84
C GLN A 156 -9.16 -7.33 18.34
N THR A 157 -8.15 -7.92 17.69
CA THR A 157 -6.74 -7.63 18.02
C THR A 157 -6.32 -6.27 17.44
N LEU A 158 -5.85 -5.39 18.32
CA LEU A 158 -5.24 -4.10 17.97
C LEU A 158 -3.73 -4.19 18.16
N PHE A 159 -2.98 -3.94 17.10
CA PHE A 159 -1.52 -3.82 17.16
C PHE A 159 -1.14 -2.35 17.34
N THR A 160 -0.28 -2.07 18.31
CA THR A 160 0.52 -0.85 18.36
C THR A 160 1.89 -1.18 17.77
N ILE A 161 2.26 -0.50 16.70
CA ILE A 161 3.46 -0.79 15.91
C ILE A 161 4.32 0.47 15.86
N PHE A 162 5.59 0.34 16.24
CA PHE A 162 6.60 1.36 15.97
C PHE A 162 7.29 1.04 14.64
N THR A 163 7.18 1.93 13.64
CA THR A 163 7.69 1.69 12.28
C THR A 163 8.54 2.85 11.76
N CYS A 164 9.72 2.52 11.24
CA CYS A 164 10.56 3.43 10.45
C CYS A 164 10.53 3.10 8.95
N LEU A 165 9.77 2.07 8.57
CA LEU A 165 9.57 1.62 7.19
C LEU A 165 8.23 2.10 6.61
N GLY A 166 7.36 2.66 7.45
CA GLY A 166 6.09 3.23 7.03
C GLY A 166 6.23 4.60 6.35
N ALA A 167 5.28 4.92 5.46
CA ALA A 167 5.15 6.25 4.87
C ALA A 167 3.73 6.81 5.09
N PRO A 168 3.58 8.04 5.63
CA PRO A 168 2.29 8.72 5.67
C PRO A 168 1.79 9.00 4.25
N VAL A 169 0.54 8.65 3.97
CA VAL A 169 -0.10 8.86 2.67
C VAL A 169 -1.23 9.89 2.72
N GLN A 170 -1.36 10.61 3.83
CA GLN A 170 -2.36 11.66 4.04
C GLN A 170 -2.35 12.75 2.96
N TYR A 171 -1.19 13.01 2.36
CA TYR A 171 -1.05 13.95 1.26
C TYR A 171 -1.93 13.56 0.06
N PHE A 172 -2.16 12.26 -0.15
CA PHE A 172 -2.93 11.71 -1.28
C PHE A 172 -4.37 11.40 -0.88
N SER A 173 -4.57 10.59 0.17
CA SER A 173 -5.89 10.00 0.49
C SER A 173 -6.73 10.79 1.50
N LEU A 174 -6.23 11.92 2.01
CA LEU A 174 -6.80 12.74 3.10
C LEU A 174 -6.99 12.02 4.44
N LYS A 175 -6.86 10.69 4.49
CA LYS A 175 -6.85 9.88 5.71
C LYS A 175 -5.49 9.99 6.40
N LYS A 176 -5.48 10.00 7.73
CA LYS A 176 -4.25 9.96 8.55
C LYS A 176 -3.64 8.56 8.59
N GLU A 177 -3.39 8.03 7.41
CA GLU A 177 -2.95 6.66 7.18
C GLU A 177 -1.45 6.60 6.93
N VAL A 178 -0.79 5.62 7.53
CA VAL A 178 0.59 5.24 7.27
C VAL A 178 0.58 3.86 6.63
N LEU A 179 1.18 3.75 5.44
CA LEU A 179 1.38 2.47 4.77
C LEU A 179 2.71 1.86 5.19
N ILE A 180 2.66 0.65 5.74
CA ILE A 180 3.85 -0.14 6.07
C ILE A 180 4.02 -1.21 4.98
N PRO A 181 5.20 -1.32 4.34
CA PRO A 181 5.49 -2.34 3.34
C PRO A 181 5.70 -3.74 3.97
#